data_AF-A0A523LC96-F1
#
_entry.id   AF-A0A523LC96-F1
#
_cell.length_a   1.000
_cell.length_b   1.000
_cell.length_c   1.000
_cell.angle_alpha   90.00
_cell.angle_beta   90.00
_cell.angle_gamma   90.00
#
_symmetry.space_group_name_H-M   'P 1'
#
loop_
_entity.id
_entity.type
_entity.pdbx_description
1 polymer ?
#
loop_
_entity_poly.entity_id
_entity_poly.type
_entity_poly.pdbx_seq_one_letter_code
_entity_poly.pdbx_strand_id
1 'polypeptide(L)' 'MSDLFSTDSPVTEKRFHPLADRMRPINFDQVVGQSHLLGKDKPLRLAIESNQLHSMLFWGPPGTGKTTIARLIARYSDAR' A
#
# COMPACT_ATOMS: atom_id res chain seq x y z
N MET A 1 12.03 -41.91 21.77
CA MET A 1 10.94 -41.37 20.92
C MET A 1 11.31 -39.93 20.62
N SER A 2 11.90 -39.68 19.45
CA SER A 2 12.17 -38.33 18.95
C SER A 2 10.84 -37.72 18.50
N ASP A 3 10.52 -36.57 19.09
CA ASP A 3 9.31 -35.81 18.82
C ASP A 3 9.31 -35.30 17.36
N LEU A 4 8.31 -35.74 16.60
CA LEU A 4 8.14 -35.49 15.16
C LEU A 4 7.83 -34.00 14.87
N PHE A 5 7.56 -33.21 15.91
CA PHE A 5 7.28 -31.78 15.84
C PHE A 5 8.32 -30.90 16.54
N SER A 6 9.50 -31.44 16.86
CA SER A 6 10.63 -30.62 17.28
C SER A 6 11.16 -29.82 16.09
N THR A 7 10.46 -28.73 15.75
CA THR A 7 10.97 -27.67 14.88
C THR A 7 12.10 -26.95 15.58
N ASP A 8 13.27 -27.58 15.52
CA ASP A 8 14.55 -26.97 15.81
C ASP A 8 14.90 -26.06 14.61
N SER A 9 14.61 -24.76 14.72
CA SER A 9 15.39 -23.64 14.16
C SER A 9 14.55 -22.35 14.14
N PRO A 10 15.07 -21.22 14.66
CA PRO A 10 14.55 -19.90 14.31
C PRO A 10 15.03 -19.58 12.89
N VAL A 11 14.39 -20.19 11.89
CA VAL A 11 14.56 -19.75 10.51
C VAL A 11 14.00 -18.34 10.48
N THR A 12 14.90 -17.35 10.45
CA THR A 12 14.58 -16.01 10.00
C THR A 12 14.15 -16.16 8.53
N GLU A 13 12.91 -16.59 8.32
CA GLU A 13 12.32 -16.62 6.99
C GLU A 13 12.29 -15.18 6.52
N LYS A 14 13.26 -14.86 5.67
CA LYS A 14 13.23 -13.69 4.82
C LYS A 14 11.97 -13.87 3.96
N ARG A 15 10.80 -13.45 4.47
CA ARG A 15 9.50 -13.63 3.81
C ARG A 15 9.68 -13.23 2.37
N PHE A 16 9.55 -14.19 1.47
CA PHE A 16 9.73 -13.96 0.05
C PHE A 16 8.62 -12.99 -0.38
N HIS A 17 8.99 -11.73 -0.59
CA HIS A 17 8.07 -10.72 -1.10
C HIS A 17 8.21 -10.64 -2.62
N PRO A 18 7.13 -10.85 -3.39
CA PRO A 18 7.12 -10.66 -4.83
C PRO A 18 7.68 -9.29 -5.22
N LEU A 19 8.27 -9.20 -6.42
CA LEU A 19 8.80 -7.92 -6.91
C LEU A 19 7.73 -6.81 -6.89
N ALA A 20 6.51 -7.14 -7.30
CA ALA A 20 5.38 -6.20 -7.29
C ALA A 20 5.10 -5.61 -5.90
N ASP A 21 5.27 -6.39 -4.83
CA ASP A 21 5.12 -5.89 -3.47
C ASP A 21 6.25 -4.96 -3.06
N ARG A 22 7.48 -5.29 -3.46
CA ARG A 22 8.69 -4.49 -3.19
C ARG A 22 8.73 -3.18 -3.97
N MET A 23 8.16 -3.15 -5.18
CA MET A 23 8.09 -1.98 -6.05
C MET A 23 6.93 -1.04 -5.73
N ARG A 24 6.11 -1.34 -4.70
CA ARG A 24 4.99 -0.46 -4.36
C ARG A 24 5.51 0.92 -3.92
N PRO A 25 4.97 2.02 -4.47
CA PRO A 25 5.21 3.38 -4.01
C PRO A 25 5.11 3.54 -2.49
N ILE A 26 6.02 4.31 -1.92
CA ILE A 26 6.00 4.67 -0.48
C ILE A 26 5.35 6.03 -0.20
N ASN A 27 5.20 6.86 -1.23
CA ASN A 27 4.52 8.15 -1.17
C ASN A 27 3.73 8.39 -2.46
N PHE A 28 2.87 9.41 -2.45
CA PHE A 28 2.02 9.75 -3.59
C PHE A 28 2.79 10.26 -4.82
N ASP A 29 3.98 10.84 -4.63
CA ASP A 29 4.79 11.38 -5.72
C ASP A 29 5.47 10.28 -6.56
N GLN A 30 5.59 9.07 -6.00
CA GLN A 30 6.06 7.87 -6.71
C GLN A 30 4.95 7.14 -7.48
N VAL A 31 3.69 7.57 -7.37
CA VAL A 31 2.59 6.94 -8.09
C VAL A 31 2.60 7.38 -9.55
N VAL A 32 2.81 6.42 -10.46
CA VAL A 32 2.85 6.68 -11.91
C VAL A 32 1.46 6.55 -12.53
N GLY A 33 1.13 7.46 -13.46
CA GLY A 33 -0.09 7.40 -14.28
C GLY A 33 -1.36 7.95 -13.64
N GLN A 34 -1.35 8.24 -12.34
CA GLN A 34 -2.52 8.72 -11.58
C GLN A 34 -2.44 10.21 -11.19
N SER A 35 -1.61 11.00 -11.89
CA SER A 35 -1.38 12.42 -11.60
C SER A 35 -2.64 13.28 -11.71
N HIS A 36 -3.61 12.86 -12.53
CA HIS A 36 -4.90 13.55 -12.65
C HIS A 36 -5.74 13.47 -11.37
N LEU A 37 -5.54 12.44 -10.54
CA LEU A 37 -6.19 12.26 -9.23
C LEU A 37 -5.30 12.68 -8.06
N LEU A 38 -4.00 12.34 -8.10
CA LEU A 38 -3.07 12.42 -6.96
C LEU A 38 -2.01 13.52 -7.09
N GLY A 39 -2.07 14.33 -8.14
CA GLY A 39 -1.21 15.51 -8.29
C GLY A 39 -1.38 16.49 -7.12
N LYS A 40 -0.36 17.28 -6.83
CA LYS A 40 -0.28 18.16 -5.64
C LYS A 40 -1.51 19.04 -5.43
N ASP A 41 -2.03 19.62 -6.51
CA ASP A 41 -3.18 20.54 -6.44
C ASP A 41 -4.52 19.87 -6.74
N LYS A 42 -4.58 18.53 -6.73
CA LYS A 42 -5.81 17.80 -7.03
C LYS A 42 -6.68 17.65 -5.78
N PRO A 43 -8.02 17.71 -5.92
CA PRO A 43 -8.93 17.67 -4.77
C PRO A 43 -8.71 16.48 -3.85
N LEU A 44 -8.44 15.30 -4.40
CA LEU A 44 -8.18 14.10 -3.61
C LEU A 44 -6.87 14.22 -2.82
N ARG A 45 -5.80 14.73 -3.43
CA ARG A 45 -4.51 14.95 -2.75
C ARG A 45 -4.66 15.95 -1.61
N LEU A 46 -5.34 17.08 -1.86
CA LEU A 46 -5.61 18.11 -0.86
C LEU A 46 -6.47 17.57 0.30
N ALA A 47 -7.50 16.77 0.01
CA ALA A 47 -8.35 16.16 1.04
C ALA A 47 -7.60 15.15 1.91
N ILE A 48 -6.67 14.38 1.31
CA ILE A 48 -5.78 13.49 2.06
C ILE A 48 -4.84 14.33 2.94
N GLU A 49 -4.22 15.36 2.38
CA GLU A 49 -3.25 16.22 3.07
C GLU A 49 -3.88 17.05 4.21
N SER A 50 -5.15 17.45 4.07
CA SER A 50 -5.93 18.15 5.10
C SER A 50 -6.58 17.22 6.14
N ASN A 51 -6.34 15.91 6.05
CA ASN A 51 -6.96 14.88 6.89
C ASN A 51 -8.51 14.87 6.85
N GLN A 52 -9.09 15.29 5.73
CA GLN A 52 -10.54 15.28 5.49
C GLN A 52 -10.92 14.12 4.58
N LEU A 53 -10.59 12.90 5.01
CA LEU A 53 -10.90 11.71 4.24
C LEU A 53 -12.39 11.35 4.30
N HIS A 54 -12.94 11.08 3.12
CA HIS A 54 -14.31 10.58 2.96
C HIS A 54 -14.28 9.11 2.55
N SER A 55 -15.40 8.42 2.69
CA SER A 55 -15.58 7.08 2.13
C SER A 55 -15.39 7.11 0.61
N MET A 56 -14.58 6.19 0.08
CA MET A 56 -14.20 6.16 -1.34
C MET A 56 -14.31 4.76 -1.93
N LEU A 57 -14.69 4.66 -3.21
CA LEU A 57 -14.65 3.44 -4.00
C LEU A 57 -13.60 3.59 -5.10
N PHE A 58 -12.60 2.69 -5.13
CA PHE A 58 -11.61 2.65 -6.21
C PHE A 58 -12.06 1.68 -7.31
N TRP A 59 -12.30 2.19 -8.51
CA TRP A 59 -12.70 1.39 -9.67
C TRP A 59 -11.68 1.50 -10.81
N GLY A 60 -11.48 0.41 -11.54
CA GLY A 60 -10.60 0.36 -12.72
C GLY A 60 -10.00 -1.02 -12.98
N PRO A 61 -9.33 -1.22 -14.14
CA PRO A 61 -8.74 -2.49 -14.57
C PRO A 61 -7.72 -3.08 -13.57
N PRO A 62 -7.41 -4.38 -13.61
CA PRO A 62 -6.37 -4.97 -12.76
C PRO A 62 -5.01 -4.27 -13.00
N GLY A 63 -4.21 -4.12 -11.95
CA GLY A 63 -2.86 -3.53 -12.06
C GLY A 63 -2.80 -1.99 -12.04
N THR A 64 -3.92 -1.26 -12.03
CA THR A 64 -3.91 0.23 -12.03
C THR A 64 -3.53 0.91 -10.71
N GLY A 65 -3.11 0.14 -9.71
CA GLY A 65 -2.59 0.69 -8.44
C GLY A 65 -3.64 0.99 -7.36
N LYS A 66 -4.91 0.60 -7.53
CA LYS A 66 -5.99 0.84 -6.54
C LYS A 66 -5.61 0.46 -5.10
N THR A 67 -5.14 -0.78 -4.90
CA THR A 67 -4.72 -1.28 -3.58
C THR A 67 -3.51 -0.52 -3.03
N THR A 68 -2.60 -0.11 -3.92
CA THR A 68 -1.43 0.70 -3.55
C THR A 68 -1.87 2.07 -3.05
N ILE A 69 -2.78 2.74 -3.77
CA ILE A 69 -3.30 4.07 -3.40
C ILE A 69 -4.04 4.00 -2.07
N ALA A 70 -4.93 3.01 -1.88
CA ALA A 70 -5.63 2.82 -0.62
C ALA A 70 -4.66 2.65 0.56
N ARG A 71 -3.57 1.90 0.37
CA ARG A 71 -2.53 1.72 1.39
C ARG A 71 -1.76 3.00 1.68
N LEU A 72 -1.45 3.81 0.66
CA LEU A 72 -0.80 5.11 0.86
C LEU A 72 -1.69 6.06 1.66
N ILE A 73 -3.00 6.09 1.35
CA ILE A 73 -3.97 6.90 2.09
C ILE A 73 -4.04 6.46 3.55
N ALA A 74 -4.18 5.15 3.81
CA ALA A 74 -4.22 4.64 5.18
C ALA A 74 -2.96 4.98 5.99
N ARG A 75 -1.78 4.90 5.35
CA ARG A 75 -0.50 5.31 5.97
C ARG A 75 -0.43 6.80 6.25
N TYR A 76 -1.04 7.62 5.39
CA TYR A 76 -1.00 9.07 5.53
C TYR A 76 -1.95 9.57 6.62
N SER A 77 -3.16 9.00 6.71
CA SER A 77 -4.21 9.47 7.61
C SER A 77 -4.24 8.81 8.98
N ASP A 78 -3.16 8.12 9.37
CA ASP A 78 -3.07 7.33 10.62
C ASP A 78 -4.27 6.38 10.83
N ALA A 79 -4.90 5.96 9.73
CA ALA A 79 -6.02 5.03 9.76
C ALA A 79 -5.45 3.63 10.02
N ARG A 80 -5.38 3.26 11.30
CA ARG A 80 -5.03 1.90 11.75
C ARG A 80 -6.19 0.94 11.60
#